data_AF-A0A1Q9JIN3-F1
#
_entry.id   AF-A0A1Q9JIN3-F1
#
_cell.length_a   1.000
_cell.length_b   1.000
_cell.length_c   1.000
_cell.angle_alpha   90.00
_cell.angle_beta   90.00
_cell.angle_gamma   90.00
#
_symmetry.space_group_name_H-M   'P 1'
#
loop_
_entity.id
_entity.type
_entity.pdbx_description
1 polymer ?
#
loop_
_entity_poly.entity_id
_entity_poly.type
_entity_poly.pdbx_seq_one_letter_code
_entity_poly.pdbx_strand_id
1 'polypeptide(L)'
;MNMTQFRTIEKKVCITCVLFSMICAITFSLVKGISSAFFIGIALGTVLMLLNFHLLGIVVSRYFDRSGMGIPVMLYVLRLLIYAAGAVFCFRVGMTCLLAYALGVLGLVAGALLNFGKGGGKDQ
;
A
#
# COMPACT_ATOMS: atom_id res chain seq x y z
N MET A 1 5.03 -8.27 19.09
CA MET A 1 3.86 -8.78 18.33
C MET A 1 4.22 -10.16 17.79
N ASN A 2 3.38 -11.18 18.02
CA ASN A 2 3.69 -12.55 17.56
C ASN A 2 3.70 -12.62 16.02
N MET A 3 4.61 -13.41 15.44
CA MET A 3 4.79 -13.57 13.98
C MET A 3 3.49 -14.00 13.26
N THR A 4 2.66 -14.81 13.93
CA THR A 4 1.33 -15.24 13.46
C THR A 4 0.30 -14.11 13.42
N GLN A 5 0.36 -13.17 14.37
CA GLN A 5 -0.48 -11.97 14.38
C GLN A 5 -0.08 -11.01 13.25
N PHE A 6 1.22 -10.83 13.02
CA PHE A 6 1.73 -10.01 11.91
C PHE A 6 1.24 -10.54 10.55
N ARG A 7 1.36 -11.86 10.31
CA ARG A 7 0.92 -12.49 9.05
C ARG A 7 -0.59 -12.39 8.82
N THR A 8 -1.38 -12.39 9.88
CA THR A 8 -2.84 -12.22 9.81
C THR A 8 -3.22 -10.79 9.44
N ILE A 9 -2.53 -9.81 10.02
CA ILE A 9 -2.72 -8.39 9.67
C ILE A 9 -2.27 -8.13 8.23
N GLU A 10 -1.15 -8.72 7.79
CA GLU A 10 -0.66 -8.64 6.41
C GLU A 10 -1.70 -9.14 5.40
N LYS A 11 -2.28 -10.32 5.64
CA LYS A 11 -3.36 -10.83 4.78
C LYS A 11 -4.56 -9.90 4.75
N LYS A 12 -4.99 -9.36 5.91
CA LYS A 12 -6.13 -8.44 5.98
C LYS A 12 -5.86 -7.15 5.21
N VAL A 13 -4.69 -6.53 5.39
CA VAL A 13 -4.31 -5.30 4.68
C VAL A 13 -4.21 -5.55 3.18
N CYS A 14 -3.62 -6.68 2.77
CA CYS A 14 -3.55 -7.10 1.36
C CYS A 14 -4.96 -7.22 0.75
N ILE A 15 -5.87 -7.94 1.42
CA ILE A 15 -7.27 -8.09 0.98
C ILE A 15 -7.97 -6.73 0.90
N THR A 16 -7.84 -5.89 1.92
CA THR A 16 -8.47 -4.55 1.92
C THR A 16 -7.92 -3.68 0.77
N CYS A 17 -6.62 -3.75 0.51
CA CYS A 17 -5.98 -2.99 -0.57
C CYS A 17 -6.47 -3.44 -1.95
N VAL A 18 -6.61 -4.74 -2.17
CA VAL A 18 -7.15 -5.30 -3.43
C VAL A 18 -8.62 -4.93 -3.59
N LEU A 19 -9.45 -5.09 -2.56
CA LEU A 19 -10.85 -4.72 -2.60
C LEU A 19 -11.04 -3.22 -2.86
N PHE A 20 -10.27 -2.37 -2.20
CA PHE A 20 -10.32 -0.92 -2.42
C PHE A 20 -9.94 -0.56 -3.85
N SER A 21 -8.86 -1.15 -4.37
CA SER A 21 -8.40 -0.94 -5.76
C SER A 21 -9.47 -1.38 -6.76
N MET A 22 -10.15 -2.50 -6.50
CA MET A 22 -11.23 -3.01 -7.33
C MET A 22 -12.46 -2.09 -7.30
N ILE A 23 -12.86 -1.62 -6.12
CA ILE A 23 -13.96 -0.65 -5.97
C ILE A 23 -13.64 0.63 -6.74
N CYS A 24 -12.44 1.20 -6.56
CA CYS A 24 -12.02 2.39 -7.30
C CYS A 24 -12.03 2.17 -8.82
N ALA A 25 -11.59 1.00 -9.30
CA ALA A 25 -11.62 0.63 -10.72
C ALA A 25 -13.05 0.56 -11.26
N ILE A 26 -13.98 -0.06 -10.52
CA ILE A 26 -15.39 -0.20 -10.92
C ILE A 26 -16.08 1.18 -10.91
N THR A 27 -15.95 1.95 -9.82
CA THR A 27 -16.57 3.28 -9.70
C THR A 27 -16.08 4.22 -10.79
N PHE A 28 -14.78 4.23 -11.09
CA PHE A 28 -14.24 5.07 -12.17
C PHE A 28 -14.76 4.63 -13.54
N SER A 29 -14.81 3.32 -13.81
CA SER A 29 -15.33 2.78 -15.07
C SER A 29 -16.80 3.14 -15.30
N LEU A 30 -17.61 3.17 -14.23
CA LEU A 30 -19.02 3.58 -14.30
C LEU A 30 -19.21 5.08 -14.56
N VAL A 31 -18.32 5.93 -14.04
CA VAL A 31 -18.46 7.41 -14.13
C VAL A 31 -17.82 7.98 -15.39
N LYS A 32 -16.63 7.52 -15.77
CA LYS A 32 -15.82 8.09 -16.86
C LYS A 32 -15.53 7.13 -18.02
N GLY A 33 -15.99 5.88 -17.94
CA GLY A 33 -15.68 4.84 -18.92
C GLY A 33 -14.34 4.15 -18.67
N ILE A 34 -14.07 3.10 -19.44
CA ILE A 34 -12.85 2.28 -19.32
C ILE A 34 -11.65 3.08 -19.85
N SER A 35 -10.69 3.39 -18.98
CA SER A 35 -9.43 4.04 -19.35
C SER A 35 -8.24 3.18 -18.95
N SER A 36 -7.48 2.72 -19.95
CA SER A 36 -6.29 1.88 -19.73
C SER A 36 -5.25 2.56 -18.84
N ALA A 37 -5.10 3.89 -18.94
CA ALA A 37 -4.19 4.67 -18.11
C ALA A 37 -4.60 4.65 -16.62
N PHE A 38 -5.90 4.64 -16.32
CA PHE A 38 -6.40 4.56 -14.95
C PHE A 38 -6.16 3.18 -14.35
N PHE A 39 -6.43 2.11 -15.12
CA PHE A 39 -6.15 0.74 -14.67
C PHE A 39 -4.66 0.50 -14.42
N ILE A 40 -3.79 1.02 -15.29
CA ILE A 40 -2.33 0.95 -15.09
C ILE A 40 -1.94 1.68 -13.81
N GLY A 41 -2.46 2.89 -13.59
CA GLY A 41 -2.15 3.66 -12.37
C GLY A 41 -2.61 2.99 -11.08
N ILE A 42 -3.84 2.45 -11.06
CA ILE A 42 -4.32 1.66 -9.91
C ILE A 42 -3.43 0.43 -9.71
N ALA A 43 -3.22 -0.38 -10.75
CA ALA A 43 -2.45 -1.61 -10.62
C ALA A 43 -1.01 -1.34 -10.13
N LEU A 44 -0.35 -0.34 -10.68
CA LEU A 44 1.00 0.08 -10.26
C LEU A 44 0.98 0.56 -8.80
N GLY A 45 -0.02 1.36 -8.43
CA GLY A 45 -0.25 1.81 -7.06
C GLY A 45 -0.39 0.64 -6.10
N THR A 46 -1.28 -0.31 -6.39
CA THR A 46 -1.53 -1.51 -5.56
C THR A 46 -0.28 -2.39 -5.44
N VAL A 47 0.45 -2.62 -6.54
CA VAL A 47 1.67 -3.44 -6.53
C VAL A 47 2.76 -2.80 -5.68
N LEU A 48 3.01 -1.50 -5.85
CA LEU A 48 3.98 -0.77 -5.05
C LEU A 48 3.59 -0.79 -3.57
N MET A 49 2.29 -0.77 -3.28
CA MET A 49 1.75 -0.87 -1.93
C MET A 49 1.93 -2.25 -1.29
N LEU A 50 1.80 -3.33 -2.06
CA LEU A 50 2.08 -4.69 -1.59
C LEU A 50 3.56 -4.87 -1.29
N LEU A 51 4.42 -4.41 -2.20
CA LEU A 51 5.86 -4.45 -2.06
C LEU A 51 6.30 -3.67 -0.81
N ASN A 52 5.64 -2.53 -0.58
CA ASN A 52 5.81 -1.73 0.60
C ASN A 52 5.52 -2.47 1.90
N PHE A 53 4.36 -3.12 1.96
CA PHE A 53 3.91 -3.82 3.16
C PHE A 53 4.82 -5.01 3.48
N HIS A 54 5.33 -5.68 2.43
CA HIS A 54 6.30 -6.75 2.57
C HIS A 54 7.64 -6.24 3.11
N LEU A 55 8.15 -5.12 2.59
CA LEU A 55 9.33 -4.44 3.15
C LEU A 55 9.12 -4.07 4.62
N LEU A 56 7.94 -3.55 4.98
CA LEU A 56 7.61 -3.20 6.36
C LEU A 56 7.64 -4.43 7.28
N GLY A 57 7.20 -5.60 6.81
CA GLY A 57 7.30 -6.86 7.57
C GLY A 57 8.74 -7.29 7.81
N ILE A 58 9.62 -7.12 6.81
CA ILE A 58 11.06 -7.37 6.97
C ILE A 58 11.66 -6.40 7.99
N VAL A 59 11.31 -5.11 7.92
CA VAL A 59 11.74 -4.09 8.89
C VAL A 59 11.33 -4.48 10.30
N VAL A 60 10.05 -4.79 10.53
CA VAL A 60 9.54 -5.13 11.85
C VAL A 60 10.21 -6.38 12.40
N SER A 61 10.37 -7.42 11.57
CA SER A 61 11.09 -8.65 11.95
C SER A 61 12.52 -8.36 12.42
N ARG A 62 13.25 -7.52 11.68
CA ARG A 62 14.64 -7.13 12.01
C ARG A 62 14.73 -6.17 13.20
N TYR A 63 13.72 -5.33 13.41
CA TYR A 63 13.67 -4.38 14.54
C TYR A 63 13.57 -5.12 15.88
N PHE A 64 12.82 -6.22 15.94
CA PHE A 64 12.74 -7.07 17.13
C PHE A 64 14.04 -7.83 17.43
N ASP A 65 14.90 -8.02 16.42
CA ASP A 65 16.19 -8.73 16.54
C ASP A 65 17.32 -7.83 17.11
N ARG A 66 17.01 -6.61 17.57
CA ARG A 66 17.96 -5.62 18.13
C ARG A 66 19.20 -5.30 17.27
N SER A 67 19.17 -5.65 15.98
CA SER A 67 20.25 -5.34 15.05
C SER A 67 20.04 -3.95 14.44
N GLY A 68 20.86 -2.98 14.88
CA GLY A 68 21.18 -1.71 14.22
C GLY A 68 20.04 -0.90 13.56
N MET A 69 19.71 0.26 14.13
CA MET A 69 18.73 1.23 13.59
C MET A 69 18.98 1.71 12.14
N GLY A 70 20.14 1.42 11.52
CA GLY A 70 20.42 1.80 10.14
C GLY A 70 19.55 1.09 9.08
N ILE A 71 19.23 -0.19 9.30
CA ILE A 71 18.43 -1.00 8.36
C ILE A 71 16.98 -0.49 8.21
N PRO A 72 16.23 -0.18 9.30
CA PRO A 72 14.88 0.39 9.19
C PRO A 72 14.86 1.73 8.45
N VAL A 73 15.85 2.61 8.72
CA VAL A 73 15.95 3.92 8.05
C VAL A 73 16.23 3.75 6.56
N MET A 74 17.17 2.88 6.19
CA MET A 74 17.47 2.59 4.79
C MET A 74 16.26 2.03 4.04
N LEU A 75 15.51 1.13 4.67
CA LEU A 75 14.28 0.58 4.09
C LEU A 75 13.18 1.64 3.94
N TYR A 76 13.08 2.58 4.88
CA TYR A 76 12.15 3.72 4.77
C TYR A 76 12.53 4.68 3.63
N VAL A 77 13.81 4.98 3.44
CA VAL A 77 14.26 5.82 2.32
C VAL A 77 14.04 5.10 0.99
N LEU A 78 14.36 3.81 0.90
CA LEU A 78 14.08 2.99 -0.28
C LEU A 78 12.59 2.99 -0.63
N ARG A 79 11.73 2.94 0.39
CA ARG A 79 10.28 3.06 0.26
C ARG A 79 9.84 4.33 -0.46
N LEU A 80 10.40 5.47 -0.05
CA LEU A 80 10.11 6.78 -0.64
C LEU A 80 10.59 6.86 -2.09
N LEU A 81 11.79 6.34 -2.38
CA LEU A 81 12.33 6.30 -3.74
C LEU A 81 11.46 5.46 -4.68
N ILE A 82 10.98 4.31 -4.20
CA ILE A 82 10.10 3.42 -4.96
C ILE A 82 8.77 4.12 -5.28
N TYR A 83 8.19 4.87 -4.34
CA TYR A 83 6.99 5.67 -4.63
C TYR A 83 7.25 6.82 -5.60
N ALA A 84 8.36 7.55 -5.42
CA ALA A 84 8.74 8.63 -6.32
C ALA A 84 8.94 8.12 -7.76
N ALA A 85 9.59 6.96 -7.94
CA ALA A 85 9.75 6.32 -9.24
C ALA A 85 8.39 5.95 -9.86
N GLY A 86 7.48 5.36 -9.08
CA GLY A 86 6.11 5.05 -9.53
C GLY A 86 5.32 6.29 -9.94
N ALA A 87 5.43 7.38 -9.18
CA ALA A 87 4.80 8.66 -9.49
C ALA A 87 5.34 9.27 -10.79
N VAL A 88 6.66 9.28 -10.99
CA VAL A 88 7.30 9.78 -12.23
C VAL A 88 6.86 8.95 -13.44
N PHE A 89 6.78 7.62 -13.29
CA PHE A 89 6.29 6.73 -14.34
C PHE A 89 4.83 7.05 -14.70
N CYS A 90 3.94 7.16 -13.72
CA CYS A 90 2.54 7.49 -13.99
C CYS A 90 2.38 8.92 -14.56
N PHE A 91 3.21 9.87 -14.15
CA PHE A 91 3.20 11.22 -14.71
C PHE A 91 3.51 11.22 -16.21
N ARG A 92 4.42 10.35 -16.67
CA ARG A 92 4.72 10.16 -18.10
C ARG A 92 3.56 9.54 -18.90
N VAL A 93 2.75 8.71 -18.26
CA VAL A 93 1.57 8.06 -18.89
C VAL A 93 0.39 9.04 -18.96
N GLY A 94 0.20 9.86 -17.93
CA GLY A 94 -0.80 10.95 -17.92
C GLY A 94 -1.33 11.27 -16.53
N MET A 95 -1.93 12.45 -16.38
CA MET A 95 -2.50 12.93 -15.11
C MET A 95 -3.53 11.98 -14.49
N THR A 96 -4.31 11.26 -15.31
CA THR A 96 -5.26 10.26 -14.85
C THR A 96 -4.58 9.03 -14.22
N CYS A 97 -3.42 8.61 -14.75
CA CYS A 97 -2.60 7.55 -14.13
C CYS A 97 -2.08 8.01 -12.78
N LEU A 98 -1.58 9.25 -12.68
CA LEU A 98 -1.05 9.79 -11.43
C LEU A 98 -2.11 9.85 -10.31
N LEU A 99 -3.34 10.28 -10.65
CA LEU A 99 -4.45 10.30 -9.70
C LEU A 99 -4.86 8.87 -9.27
N ALA A 100 -4.94 7.95 -10.23
CA ALA A 100 -5.23 6.54 -9.96
C ALA A 100 -4.16 5.89 -9.06
N TYR A 101 -2.90 6.21 -9.31
CA TYR A 101 -1.76 5.80 -8.51
C TYR A 101 -1.85 6.32 -7.07
N ALA A 102 -2.14 7.62 -6.90
CA ALA A 102 -2.33 8.22 -5.58
C ALA A 102 -3.49 7.55 -4.81
N LEU A 103 -4.61 7.27 -5.49
CA LEU A 103 -5.73 6.53 -4.90
C LEU A 103 -5.33 5.11 -4.46
N GLY A 104 -4.56 4.39 -5.29
CA GLY A 104 -4.03 3.07 -4.95
C GLY A 104 -3.13 3.11 -3.69
N VAL A 105 -2.30 4.13 -3.56
CA VAL A 105 -1.45 4.35 -2.37
C VAL A 105 -2.29 4.71 -1.14
N LEU A 106 -3.31 5.56 -1.28
CA LEU A 106 -4.22 5.93 -0.18
C LEU A 106 -5.03 4.73 0.34
N GLY A 107 -5.27 3.71 -0.49
CA GLY A 107 -5.94 2.47 -0.09
C GLY A 107 -5.30 1.78 1.11
N LEU A 108 -3.96 1.86 1.27
CA LEU A 108 -3.29 1.29 2.44
C LEU A 108 -3.41 2.17 3.68
N VAL A 109 -3.52 3.49 3.53
CA VAL A 109 -3.80 4.38 4.68
C VAL A 109 -5.18 4.04 5.23
N ALA A 110 -6.18 3.87 4.36
CA ALA A 110 -7.51 3.41 4.76
C ALA A 110 -7.48 1.99 5.34
N GLY A 111 -6.78 1.04 4.71
CA GLY A 111 -6.66 -0.33 5.19
C GLY A 111 -5.91 -0.46 6.52
N ALA A 112 -4.89 0.36 6.74
CA ALA A 112 -4.18 0.46 8.00
C ALA A 112 -5.06 1.10 9.08
N LEU A 113 -5.71 2.23 8.80
CA LEU A 113 -6.63 2.88 9.75
C LEU A 113 -7.77 1.96 10.19
N LEU A 114 -8.37 1.21 9.25
CA LEU A 114 -9.48 0.30 9.55
C LEU A 114 -9.05 -0.93 10.35
N ASN A 115 -7.84 -1.48 10.10
CA ASN A 115 -7.35 -2.66 10.81
C ASN A 115 -6.68 -2.32 12.15
N PHE A 116 -5.93 -1.22 12.23
CA PHE A 116 -5.30 -0.76 13.48
C PHE A 116 -6.31 -0.04 14.40
N GLY A 117 -7.26 0.73 13.84
CA GLY A 117 -8.32 1.38 14.63
C GLY A 117 -9.29 0.40 15.30
N LYS A 118 -9.49 -0.79 14.72
CA LYS A 118 -10.27 -1.87 15.35
C LYS A 118 -9.52 -2.62 16.47
N GLY A 119 -8.20 -2.47 16.57
CA GLY A 119 -7.39 -3.09 17.62
C GLY A 119 -7.38 -2.33 18.95
N GLY A 120 -7.98 -1.14 19.02
CA GLY A 120 -8.00 -0.30 20.22
C GLY A 120 -9.24 -0.42 21.11
N GLY A 121 -10.19 -1.31 20.80
CA GLY A 121 -11.52 -1.27 21.44
C GLY A 121 -12.13 -2.60 21.87
N LYS A 122 -11.41 -3.73 21.84
CA LYS A 122 -12.02 -5.04 22.18
C LYS A 122 -11.16 -6.03 22.97
N ASP A 123 -10.09 -5.58 23.62
CA ASP A 123 -9.35 -6.39 24.61
C ASP A 123 -8.92 -5.55 25.82
N GLN A 124 -9.90 -4.91 26.47
CA GLN A 124 -9.84 -4.57 27.90
C GLN A 124 -11.07 -5.18 28.58
#